data_AF-A0A927XWN4-F1
#
_entry.id   AF-A0A927XWN4-F1
#
_cell.length_a   1.000
_cell.length_b   1.000
_cell.length_c   1.000
_cell.angle_alpha   90.00
_cell.angle_beta   90.00
_cell.angle_gamma   90.00
#
_symmetry.space_group_name_H-M   'P 1'
#
loop_
_entity.id
_entity.type
_entity.pdbx_description
1 polymer ?
#
loop_
_entity_poly.entity_id
_entity_poly.type
_entity_poly.pdbx_seq_one_letter_code
_entity_poly.pdbx_strand_id
1 'polypeptide(L)'
;MARIKKKKVRTEEEEHERWCFIGVVIVACLIVVGVAACIIVSILKQDEPLPPYEEQIVTYEVVSVYKYVRNETNIWGGVTDTDICYNFSYISNGNLYHIEDFIHYDYGLTKVIVGTSDCYIVNKYTDERYLQLTKETLRSLTGTSE
;
A
#
# COMPACT_ATOMS: atom_id res chain seq x y z
N MET A 1 -5.88 -9.10 -84.56
CA MET A 1 -6.61 -9.26 -83.28
C MET A 1 -5.71 -9.47 -82.03
N ALA A 2 -4.39 -9.23 -82.07
CA ALA A 2 -3.52 -9.46 -80.90
C ALA A 2 -3.25 -8.22 -80.01
N ARG A 3 -3.51 -6.99 -80.51
CA ARG A 3 -3.22 -5.75 -79.77
C ARG A 3 -4.25 -5.38 -78.69
N ILE A 4 -5.49 -5.85 -78.79
CA ILE A 4 -6.58 -5.50 -77.86
C ILE A 4 -6.45 -6.28 -76.54
N LYS A 5 -5.99 -7.54 -76.58
CA LYS A 5 -5.78 -8.36 -75.37
C LYS A 5 -4.68 -7.82 -74.44
N LYS A 6 -3.57 -7.30 -74.99
CA LYS A 6 -2.48 -6.75 -74.16
C LYS A 6 -2.84 -5.45 -73.42
N LYS A 7 -3.74 -4.63 -73.98
CA LYS A 7 -4.22 -3.42 -73.30
C LYS A 7 -5.09 -3.75 -72.09
N LYS A 8 -5.97 -4.76 -72.22
CA LYS A 8 -6.90 -5.17 -71.15
C LYS A 8 -6.19 -5.77 -69.93
N VAL A 9 -5.16 -6.58 -70.15
CA VAL A 9 -4.35 -7.19 -69.07
C VAL A 9 -3.59 -6.12 -68.26
N ARG A 10 -3.10 -5.06 -68.89
CA ARG A 10 -2.40 -3.97 -68.18
C ARG A 10 -3.36 -3.14 -67.30
N THR A 11 -4.63 -3.03 -67.68
CA THR A 11 -5.63 -2.27 -66.92
C THR A 11 -6.08 -3.01 -65.65
N GLU A 12 -6.12 -4.35 -65.68
CA GLU A 12 -6.49 -5.18 -64.52
C GLU A 12 -5.38 -5.21 -63.45
N GLU A 13 -4.11 -5.12 -63.86
CA GLU A 13 -2.95 -5.05 -62.96
C GLU A 13 -2.88 -3.69 -62.23
N GLU A 14 -3.10 -2.59 -62.94
CA GLU A 14 -3.20 -1.23 -62.35
C GLU A 14 -4.40 -1.08 -61.40
N GLU A 15 -5.51 -1.77 -61.67
CA GLU A 15 -6.67 -1.77 -60.78
C GLU A 15 -6.39 -2.55 -59.49
N HIS A 16 -5.72 -3.71 -59.59
CA HIS A 16 -5.32 -4.50 -58.41
C HIS A 16 -4.36 -3.74 -57.49
N GLU A 17 -3.36 -3.04 -58.05
CA GLU A 17 -2.42 -2.22 -57.27
C GLU A 17 -3.14 -1.07 -56.52
N ARG A 18 -4.15 -0.45 -57.14
CA ARG A 18 -4.96 0.60 -56.50
C ARG A 18 -5.77 0.06 -55.32
N TRP A 19 -6.38 -1.12 -55.46
CA TRP A 19 -7.10 -1.78 -54.35
C TRP A 19 -6.16 -2.17 -53.20
N CYS A 20 -4.95 -2.64 -53.50
CA CYS A 20 -3.93 -2.91 -52.50
C CYS A 20 -3.51 -1.64 -51.75
N PHE A 21 -3.28 -0.53 -52.46
CA PHE A 21 -2.93 0.75 -51.85
C PHE A 21 -4.04 1.29 -50.95
N ILE A 22 -5.30 1.24 -51.41
CA ILE A 22 -6.47 1.64 -50.62
C ILE A 22 -6.59 0.78 -49.35
N GLY A 23 -6.38 -0.54 -49.48
CA GLY A 23 -6.39 -1.46 -48.34
C GLY A 23 -5.33 -1.11 -47.29
N VAL A 24 -4.10 -0.82 -47.72
CA VAL A 24 -2.98 -0.44 -46.83
C VAL A 24 -3.28 0.88 -46.11
N VAL A 25 -3.83 1.87 -46.82
CA VAL A 25 -4.20 3.17 -46.23
C VAL A 25 -5.30 3.01 -45.17
N ILE A 26 -6.32 2.19 -45.43
CA ILE A 26 -7.40 1.92 -44.47
C ILE A 26 -6.83 1.27 -43.20
N VAL A 27 -5.97 0.26 -43.35
CA VAL A 27 -5.34 -0.42 -42.21
C VAL A 27 -4.47 0.54 -41.40
N ALA A 28 -3.67 1.38 -42.06
CA ALA A 28 -2.86 2.39 -41.39
C ALA A 28 -3.72 3.39 -40.60
N CYS A 29 -4.84 3.87 -41.17
CA CYS A 29 -5.77 4.75 -40.49
C CYS A 29 -6.40 4.09 -39.25
N LEU A 30 -6.77 2.81 -39.33
CA LEU A 30 -7.34 2.07 -38.18
C LEU A 30 -6.33 1.93 -37.04
N ILE A 31 -5.05 1.70 -37.35
CA ILE A 31 -3.98 1.63 -36.35
C ILE A 31 -3.83 2.98 -35.65
N VAL A 32 -3.80 4.09 -36.40
CA VAL A 32 -3.66 5.44 -35.83
C VAL A 32 -4.85 5.77 -34.91
N VAL A 33 -6.08 5.46 -35.33
CA VAL A 33 -7.27 5.67 -34.50
C VAL A 33 -7.23 4.80 -33.23
N GLY A 34 -6.79 3.55 -33.34
CA GLY A 34 -6.62 2.66 -32.18
C GLY A 34 -5.61 3.20 -31.17
N VAL A 35 -4.44 3.65 -31.64
CA VAL A 35 -3.41 4.24 -30.78
C VAL A 35 -3.91 5.52 -30.12
N ALA A 36 -4.57 6.40 -30.87
CA ALA A 36 -5.15 7.63 -30.32
C ALA A 36 -6.19 7.34 -29.23
N ALA A 37 -7.07 6.34 -29.45
CA ALA A 37 -8.04 5.90 -28.46
C ALA A 37 -7.36 5.36 -27.18
N CYS A 38 -6.30 4.56 -27.32
CA CYS A 38 -5.53 4.08 -26.17
C CYS A 38 -4.91 5.23 -25.36
N ILE A 39 -4.33 6.22 -26.04
CA ILE A 39 -3.73 7.40 -25.37
C ILE A 39 -4.81 8.20 -24.64
N ILE A 40 -5.97 8.44 -25.25
CA ILE A 40 -7.08 9.16 -24.62
C ILE A 40 -7.57 8.44 -23.36
N VAL A 41 -7.72 7.11 -23.40
CA VAL A 41 -8.12 6.31 -22.23
C VAL A 41 -7.09 6.39 -21.12
N SER A 42 -5.79 6.38 -21.44
CA SER A 42 -4.72 6.53 -20.46
C SER A 42 -4.71 7.90 -19.80
N ILE A 43 -4.99 8.97 -20.55
CA ILE A 43 -5.09 10.34 -20.01
C ILE A 43 -6.32 10.46 -19.12
N LEU A 44 -7.49 9.98 -19.57
CA LEU A 44 -8.74 10.03 -18.79
C LEU A 44 -8.66 9.25 -17.48
N LYS A 45 -7.85 8.19 -17.41
CA LYS A 45 -7.61 7.45 -16.17
C LYS A 45 -6.71 8.15 -15.16
N GLN A 46 -5.95 9.18 -15.55
CA GLN A 46 -5.11 9.93 -14.58
C GLN A 46 -5.93 10.88 -13.70
N ASP A 47 -7.12 11.28 -14.14
CA ASP A 47 -7.95 12.27 -13.46
C ASP A 47 -9.05 11.66 -12.57
N GLU A 48 -9.06 10.33 -12.36
CA GLU A 48 -9.93 9.76 -11.32
C GLU A 48 -9.43 10.24 -9.94
N PRO A 49 -10.23 11.03 -9.21
CA PRO A 49 -9.89 11.38 -7.84
C PRO A 49 -9.81 10.07 -7.06
N LEU A 50 -8.68 9.87 -6.38
CA LEU A 50 -8.51 8.76 -5.45
C LEU A 50 -9.76 8.69 -4.56
N PRO A 51 -10.36 7.49 -4.36
CA PRO A 51 -11.49 7.37 -3.46
C PRO A 51 -11.13 7.97 -2.10
N PRO A 52 -12.09 8.59 -1.39
CA PRO A 52 -11.83 9.24 -0.12
C PRO A 52 -11.10 8.28 0.83
N TYR A 53 -10.01 8.78 1.41
CA TYR A 53 -9.14 8.03 2.31
C TYR A 53 -9.90 7.63 3.57
N GLU A 54 -10.32 6.37 3.67
CA GLU A 54 -10.84 5.81 4.91
C GLU A 54 -9.65 5.26 5.72
N GLU A 55 -9.29 5.95 6.79
CA GLU A 55 -8.35 5.43 7.78
C GLU A 55 -8.88 4.12 8.34
N GLN A 56 -8.29 2.99 7.92
CA GLN A 56 -8.57 1.69 8.53
C GLN A 56 -7.83 1.58 9.87
N ILE A 57 -8.35 2.29 10.86
CA ILE A 57 -7.92 2.17 12.25
C ILE A 57 -8.65 0.98 12.87
N VAL A 58 -7.88 0.04 13.42
CA VAL A 58 -8.42 -1.08 14.17
C VAL A 58 -7.95 -1.00 15.61
N THR A 59 -8.89 -1.17 16.54
CA THR A 59 -8.63 -1.10 17.97
C THR A 59 -8.88 -2.47 18.60
N TYR A 60 -7.94 -2.91 19.43
CA TYR A 60 -7.98 -4.17 20.17
C TYR A 60 -7.97 -3.90 21.67
N GLU A 61 -8.74 -4.67 22.43
CA GLU A 61 -8.73 -4.62 23.90
C GLU A 61 -7.43 -5.23 24.44
N VAL A 62 -6.72 -4.49 25.29
CA VAL A 62 -5.51 -4.98 25.97
C VAL A 62 -5.92 -5.53 27.34
N VAL A 63 -5.51 -6.77 27.62
CA VAL A 63 -5.92 -7.49 28.84
C VAL A 63 -4.80 -7.63 29.87
N SER A 64 -3.55 -7.48 29.45
CA SER A 64 -2.40 -7.51 30.34
C SER A 64 -1.28 -6.69 29.73
N VAL A 65 -0.61 -5.89 30.55
CA VAL A 65 0.56 -5.11 30.13
C VAL A 65 1.63 -5.20 31.21
N TYR A 66 2.88 -5.28 30.77
CA TYR A 66 4.07 -5.32 31.60
C TYR A 66 5.12 -4.40 30.99
N LYS A 67 5.86 -3.68 31.84
CA LYS A 67 6.94 -2.78 31.45
C LYS A 67 8.26 -3.34 31.97
N TYR A 68 9.27 -3.39 31.12
CA TYR A 68 10.61 -3.84 31.48
C TYR A 68 11.68 -2.97 30.84
N VAL A 69 12.89 -3.12 31.34
CA VAL A 69 14.08 -2.47 30.79
C VAL A 69 14.86 -3.53 30.03
N ARG A 70 15.14 -3.26 28.76
CA ARG A 70 15.98 -4.10 27.91
C ARG A 70 17.34 -3.45 27.79
N ASN A 71 18.38 -4.21 28.12
CA ASN A 71 19.76 -3.76 28.00
C ASN A 71 20.38 -4.39 26.76
N GLU A 72 20.91 -3.58 25.86
CA GLU A 72 21.82 -4.07 24.84
C GLU A 72 23.23 -4.19 25.41
N THR A 73 23.93 -5.27 25.08
CA THR A 73 25.27 -5.54 25.62
C THR A 73 26.27 -5.81 24.50
N ASN A 74 27.51 -5.35 24.68
CA ASN A 74 28.61 -5.69 23.79
C ASN A 74 29.18 -7.09 24.10
N ILE A 75 30.13 -7.55 23.27
CA ILE A 75 30.78 -8.86 23.43
C ILE A 75 31.51 -9.05 24.77
N TRP A 76 31.77 -7.97 25.51
CA TRP A 76 32.43 -7.98 26.81
C TRP A 76 31.45 -7.91 27.98
N GLY A 77 30.13 -7.92 27.71
CA GLY A 77 29.07 -7.83 28.72
C GLY A 77 28.83 -6.41 29.24
N GLY A 78 29.44 -5.38 28.65
CA GLY A 78 29.15 -3.99 28.98
C GLY A 78 27.83 -3.55 28.34
N VAL A 79 26.98 -2.86 29.10
CA VAL A 79 25.72 -2.28 28.59
C VAL A 79 26.04 -1.15 27.62
N THR A 80 25.51 -1.23 26.40
CA THR A 80 25.66 -0.23 25.34
C THR A 80 24.44 0.65 25.18
N ASP A 81 23.25 0.11 25.43
CA ASP A 81 22.00 0.85 25.35
C ASP A 81 20.96 0.31 26.34
N THR A 82 19.94 1.10 26.64
CA THR A 82 18.90 0.79 27.62
C THR A 82 17.55 1.32 27.14
N ASP A 83 16.68 0.40 26.71
CA ASP A 83 15.35 0.71 26.23
C ASP A 83 14.28 0.37 27.27
N ILE A 84 13.28 1.24 27.38
CA ILE A 84 12.03 0.89 28.04
C ILE A 84 11.12 0.17 27.03
N CYS A 85 10.81 -1.08 27.33
CA CYS A 85 9.96 -1.92 26.51
C CYS A 85 8.66 -2.26 27.23
N TYR A 86 7.62 -2.47 26.44
CA TYR A 86 6.31 -2.93 26.89
C TYR A 86 6.02 -4.29 26.27
N ASN A 87 5.55 -5.21 27.10
CA ASN A 87 5.00 -6.47 26.68
C ASN A 87 3.50 -6.47 27.03
N PHE A 88 2.62 -6.81 26.10
CA PHE A 88 1.19 -6.85 26.37
C PHE A 88 0.47 -7.93 25.57
N SER A 89 -0.71 -8.29 26.07
CA SER A 89 -1.61 -9.21 25.39
C SER A 89 -2.91 -8.51 25.04
N TYR A 90 -3.45 -8.82 23.85
CA TYR A 90 -4.71 -8.24 23.37
C TYR A 90 -5.63 -9.31 22.77
N ILE A 91 -6.93 -9.04 22.76
CA ILE A 91 -7.93 -9.94 22.19
C ILE A 91 -8.30 -9.49 20.78
N SER A 92 -8.30 -10.43 19.84
CA SER A 92 -8.81 -10.23 18.48
C SER A 92 -9.55 -11.47 18.01
N ASN A 93 -10.80 -11.31 17.57
CA ASN A 93 -11.65 -12.40 17.10
C ASN A 93 -11.72 -13.59 18.09
N GLY A 94 -11.79 -13.31 19.39
CA GLY A 94 -11.85 -14.32 20.45
C GLY A 94 -10.52 -15.03 20.76
N ASN A 95 -9.43 -14.67 20.10
CA ASN A 95 -8.10 -15.23 20.36
C ASN A 95 -7.23 -14.22 21.13
N LEU A 96 -6.37 -14.74 22.00
CA LEU A 96 -5.37 -13.96 22.72
C LEU A 96 -4.08 -13.89 21.92
N TYR A 97 -3.60 -12.67 21.66
CA TYR A 97 -2.34 -12.39 20.99
C TYR A 97 -1.39 -11.71 21.96
N HIS A 98 -0.09 -11.86 21.72
CA HIS A 98 0.98 -11.32 22.55
C HIS A 98 1.93 -10.47 21.71
N ILE A 99 2.33 -9.31 22.24
CA ILE A 99 3.31 -8.41 21.63
C ILE A 99 4.43 -8.22 22.62
N GLU A 100 5.63 -8.61 22.22
CA GLU A 100 6.87 -8.42 22.95
C GLU A 100 7.65 -7.22 22.39
N ASP A 101 8.55 -6.64 23.17
CA ASP A 101 9.47 -5.59 22.74
C ASP A 101 8.80 -4.34 22.11
N PHE A 102 7.62 -3.96 22.58
CA PHE A 102 6.97 -2.73 22.11
C PHE A 102 7.68 -1.50 22.71
N ILE A 103 8.31 -0.70 21.86
CA ILE A 103 9.10 0.46 22.28
C ILE A 103 8.36 1.75 21.94
N HIS A 104 8.38 2.70 22.86
CA HIS A 104 7.90 4.05 22.62
C HIS A 104 8.96 4.84 21.84
N TYR A 105 8.63 5.27 20.62
CA TYR A 105 9.48 6.20 19.86
C TYR A 105 8.76 7.53 19.66
N ASP A 106 9.33 8.62 20.18
CA ASP A 106 8.76 9.98 20.07
C ASP A 106 8.41 10.34 18.61
N TYR A 107 9.30 9.97 17.69
CA TYR A 107 9.21 10.24 16.25
C TYR A 107 9.07 8.97 15.40
N GLY A 108 8.68 7.84 15.99
CA GLY A 108 8.49 6.58 15.27
C GLY A 108 7.03 6.22 15.00
N LEU A 109 6.83 5.04 14.40
CA LEU A 109 5.50 4.48 14.12
C LEU A 109 4.87 3.82 15.35
N THR A 110 5.66 3.45 16.36
CA THR A 110 5.19 2.82 17.60
C THR A 110 5.21 3.82 18.75
N LYS A 111 4.06 4.03 19.39
CA LYS A 111 3.94 4.98 20.50
C LYS A 111 3.09 4.43 21.62
N VAL A 112 3.48 4.78 22.85
CA VAL A 112 2.65 4.59 24.04
C VAL A 112 1.97 5.92 24.33
N ILE A 113 0.64 5.92 24.43
CA ILE A 113 -0.16 7.14 24.67
C ILE A 113 -1.06 6.97 25.89
N VAL A 114 -1.42 8.09 26.51
CA VAL A 114 -2.36 8.09 27.64
C VAL A 114 -3.78 8.25 27.11
N GLY A 115 -4.68 7.34 27.47
CA GLY A 115 -6.09 7.41 27.09
C GLY A 115 -7.05 7.05 28.21
N THR A 116 -8.30 6.75 27.83
CA THR A 116 -9.41 6.42 28.74
C THR A 116 -9.57 4.92 28.96
N SER A 117 -9.00 4.10 28.09
CA SER A 117 -9.04 2.64 28.17
C SER A 117 -7.72 2.05 27.70
N ASP A 118 -7.39 0.86 28.21
CA ASP A 118 -6.24 0.07 27.77
C ASP A 118 -6.58 -0.61 26.42
N CYS A 119 -5.97 -0.13 25.34
CA CYS A 119 -6.19 -0.68 24.01
C CYS A 119 -4.96 -0.56 23.11
N TYR A 120 -4.91 -1.43 22.11
CA TYR A 120 -3.89 -1.46 21.09
C TYR A 120 -4.51 -1.04 19.76
N ILE A 121 -4.03 0.05 19.20
CA ILE A 121 -4.59 0.69 18.00
C ILE A 121 -3.58 0.52 16.87
N VAL A 122 -4.05 0.01 15.74
CA VAL A 122 -3.25 -0.19 14.53
C VAL A 122 -3.88 0.57 13.37
N ASN A 123 -3.13 1.52 12.82
CA ASN A 123 -3.48 2.14 11.54
C ASN A 123 -2.94 1.26 10.41
N LYS A 124 -3.83 0.55 9.71
CA LYS A 124 -3.43 -0.39 8.66
C LYS A 124 -2.83 0.28 7.42
N TYR A 125 -3.01 1.58 7.27
CA TYR A 125 -2.49 2.31 6.12
C TYR A 125 -1.07 2.83 6.37
N THR A 126 -0.83 3.43 7.54
CA THR A 126 0.47 4.02 7.89
C THR A 126 1.40 3.05 8.64
N ASP A 127 0.88 1.88 9.05
CA ASP A 127 1.54 0.95 9.98
C ASP A 127 1.89 1.59 11.34
N GLU A 128 1.23 2.70 11.68
CA GLU A 128 1.32 3.29 13.01
C GLU A 128 0.60 2.42 14.03
N ARG A 129 1.23 2.24 15.19
CA ARG A 129 0.80 1.36 16.26
C ARG A 129 0.86 2.12 17.57
N TYR A 130 -0.28 2.20 18.24
CA TYR A 130 -0.39 2.91 19.51
C TYR A 130 -0.80 1.93 20.60
N LEU A 131 0.00 1.86 21.66
CA LEU A 131 -0.41 1.25 22.92
C LEU A 131 -1.00 2.35 23.79
N GLN A 132 -2.33 2.44 23.82
CA GLN A 132 -3.04 3.38 24.66
C GLN A 132 -3.25 2.75 26.03
N LEU A 133 -2.80 3.43 27.09
CA LEU A 133 -2.95 2.97 28.46
C LEU A 133 -3.65 4.04 29.31
N THR A 134 -4.44 3.60 30.28
CA THR A 134 -5.01 4.51 31.28
C THR A 134 -3.92 5.06 32.20
N LYS A 135 -4.20 6.19 32.84
CA LYS A 135 -3.30 6.76 33.86
C LYS A 135 -3.08 5.79 35.03
N GLU A 136 -4.10 5.02 35.40
CA GLU A 136 -4.02 4.04 36.48
C GLU A 136 -3.08 2.89 36.11
N THR A 137 -3.25 2.33 34.92
CA THR A 137 -2.38 1.27 34.39
C THR A 137 -0.93 1.75 34.31
N LEU A 138 -0.68 2.97 33.81
CA LEU A 138 0.68 3.54 33.77
C LEU A 138 1.28 3.73 35.17
N ARG A 139 0.49 4.19 36.16
CA ARG A 139 0.95 4.34 37.55
C ARG A 139 1.31 3.00 38.19
N SER A 140 0.49 1.98 37.95
CA SER A 140 0.75 0.61 38.38
C SER A 140 2.08 0.09 37.82
N LEU A 141 2.33 0.33 36.53
CA LEU A 141 3.58 -0.07 35.86
C LEU A 141 4.82 0.66 36.36
N THR A 142 4.69 1.88 36.88
CA THR A 142 5.83 2.64 37.42
C THR A 142 6.09 2.38 38.89
N GLY A 143 5.28 1.56 39.57
CA GLY A 143 5.45 1.24 40.99
C GLY A 143 5.24 2.43 41.93
N THR A 144 4.65 3.51 41.45
CA THR A 144 4.26 4.67 42.26
C THR A 144 2.89 4.42 42.88
N SER A 145 2.88 3.70 44.00
CA SER A 145 1.74 3.65 44.93
C SER A 145 1.71 4.92 45.79
N GLU A 146 0.57 5.60 45.87
CA GLU A 146 0.32 6.68 46.85
C GLU A 146 0.36 6.17 48.29
#